data_AF-A0A2S8RT17-F1
#
_entry.id   AF-A0A2S8RT17-F1
#
_cell.length_a   1.000
_cell.length_b   1.000
_cell.length_c   1.000
_cell.angle_alpha   90.00
_cell.angle_beta   90.00
_cell.angle_gamma   90.00
#
_symmetry.space_group_name_H-M   'P 1'
#
loop_
_entity.id
_entity.type
_entity.pdbx_description
1 polymer ?
#
loop_
_entity_poly.entity_id
_entity_poly.type
_entity_poly.pdbx_seq_one_letter_code
_entity_poly.pdbx_strand_id
1 'polypeptide(L)'
;MEEKLEQLTRLVDAMAKQQTYLIANNSALTAVVRALAEANAQDPVFQTALKIGAESRKVAQLNSAQSDEGIDAFNAALNALLPRGLREI
;
A
#
# COMPACT_ATOMS: atom_id res chain seq x y z
N MET A 1 -21.49 15.67 -34.03
CA MET A 1 -21.86 15.52 -32.60
C MET A 1 -21.55 14.11 -32.14
N GLU A 2 -21.91 13.10 -32.94
CA GLU A 2 -21.55 11.68 -32.79
C GLU A 2 -20.04 11.41 -32.63
N GLU A 3 -19.21 12.02 -33.48
CA GLU A 3 -17.75 11.81 -33.46
C GLU A 3 -17.09 12.26 -32.14
N LYS A 4 -17.62 13.32 -31.51
CA LYS A 4 -17.18 13.77 -30.18
C LYS A 4 -17.64 12.82 -29.07
N LEU A 5 -18.80 12.18 -29.25
CA LEU A 5 -19.32 11.17 -28.33
C LEU A 5 -18.45 9.90 -28.37
N GLU A 6 -18.11 9.42 -29.56
CA GLU A 6 -17.21 8.27 -29.73
C GLU A 6 -15.82 8.52 -29.15
N GLN A 7 -15.26 9.72 -29.34
CA GLN A 7 -13.98 10.10 -28.75
C GLN A 7 -14.04 10.10 -27.21
N LEU A 8 -15.12 10.61 -26.61
CA LEU A 8 -15.34 10.58 -25.17
C LEU A 8 -15.43 9.14 -24.63
N THR A 9 -16.18 8.26 -25.31
CA THR A 9 -16.28 6.84 -24.93
C THR A 9 -14.91 6.15 -24.96
N ARG A 10 -14.11 6.37 -26.01
CA ARG A 10 -12.74 5.80 -26.10
C ARG A 10 -11.83 6.30 -24.97
N LEU A 11 -11.96 7.56 -24.57
CA LEU A 11 -11.19 8.15 -23.48
C LEU A 11 -11.56 7.53 -22.13
N VAL A 12 -12.86 7.36 -21.87
CA VAL A 12 -13.36 6.68 -20.66
C VAL A 12 -12.88 5.24 -20.59
N ASP A 13 -12.93 4.50 -21.70
CA ASP A 13 -12.44 3.12 -21.76
C ASP A 13 -10.92 3.02 -21.55
N ALA A 14 -10.15 3.97 -22.08
CA ALA A 14 -8.70 4.05 -21.87
C ALA A 14 -8.37 4.33 -20.40
N MET A 15 -9.11 5.26 -19.75
CA MET A 15 -8.97 5.55 -18.33
C MET A 15 -9.32 4.34 -17.46
N ALA A 16 -10.40 3.63 -17.78
CA ALA A 16 -10.80 2.41 -17.07
C ALA A 16 -9.71 1.33 -17.16
N LYS A 17 -9.17 1.09 -18.36
CA LYS A 17 -8.06 0.14 -18.57
C LYS A 17 -6.81 0.53 -17.79
N GLN A 18 -6.45 1.81 -17.79
CA GLN A 18 -5.31 2.31 -17.02
C GLN A 18 -5.53 2.10 -15.51
N GLN A 19 -6.74 2.37 -15.02
CA GLN A 19 -7.09 2.15 -13.62
C GLN A 19 -6.98 0.66 -13.24
N THR A 20 -7.49 -0.25 -14.08
CA THR A 20 -7.34 -1.70 -13.87
C THR A 20 -5.88 -2.12 -13.82
N TYR A 21 -5.05 -1.60 -14.73
CA TYR A 21 -3.60 -1.89 -14.76
C TYR A 21 -2.89 -1.41 -13.48
N LEU A 22 -3.22 -0.22 -13.00
CA LEU A 22 -2.66 0.33 -11.75
C LEU A 22 -3.07 -0.52 -10.54
N ILE A 23 -4.33 -0.98 -10.48
CA ILE A 23 -4.80 -1.89 -9.42
C ILE A 23 -4.01 -3.20 -9.46
N ALA A 24 -3.86 -3.82 -10.64
CA ALA A 24 -3.13 -5.07 -10.79
C ALA A 24 -1.66 -4.94 -10.37
N ASN A 25 -0.98 -3.85 -10.77
CA ASN A 25 0.39 -3.58 -10.37
C ASN A 25 0.54 -3.35 -8.87
N ASN A 26 -0.39 -2.63 -8.24
CA ASN A 26 -0.39 -2.46 -6.80
C ASN A 26 -0.58 -3.80 -6.09
N SER A 27 -1.49 -4.66 -6.55
CA SER A 27 -1.66 -6.01 -6.01
C SER A 27 -0.40 -6.87 -6.16
N ALA A 28 0.27 -6.81 -7.31
CA ALA A 28 1.52 -7.53 -7.54
C ALA A 28 2.66 -7.03 -6.63
N LEU A 29 2.80 -5.71 -6.49
CA LEU A 29 3.76 -5.11 -5.57
C LEU A 29 3.49 -5.52 -4.13
N THR A 30 2.23 -5.46 -3.68
CA THR A 30 1.81 -5.94 -2.36
C THR A 30 2.19 -7.41 -2.14
N ALA A 31 1.98 -8.29 -3.13
CA ALA A 31 2.34 -9.69 -3.03
C ALA A 31 3.87 -9.91 -2.91
N VAL A 32 4.67 -9.18 -3.70
CA VAL A 32 6.14 -9.24 -3.63
C VAL A 32 6.66 -8.76 -2.28
N VAL A 33 6.18 -7.61 -1.81
CA VAL A 33 6.58 -7.06 -0.49
C VAL A 33 6.22 -8.04 0.62
N ARG A 34 5.03 -8.64 0.57
CA ARG A 34 4.61 -9.64 1.55
C ARG A 34 5.49 -10.90 1.50
N ALA A 35 5.80 -11.42 0.32
CA ALA A 35 6.66 -12.59 0.18
C ALA A 35 8.08 -12.32 0.72
N LEU A 36 8.61 -11.11 0.49
CA LEU A 36 9.89 -10.70 1.07
C LEU A 36 9.81 -10.57 2.60
N ALA A 37 8.74 -10.00 3.13
CA ALA A 37 8.54 -9.92 4.58
C ALA A 37 8.39 -11.30 5.23
N GLU A 38 7.69 -12.24 4.57
CA GLU A 38 7.57 -13.63 4.99
C GLU A 38 8.92 -14.36 4.98
N ALA A 39 9.71 -14.20 3.91
CA ALA A 39 11.03 -14.80 3.79
C ALA A 39 12.02 -14.32 4.86
N ASN A 40 11.87 -13.07 5.32
CA ASN A 40 12.74 -12.46 6.32
C ASN A 40 12.11 -12.43 7.73
N ALA A 41 10.93 -13.06 7.93
CA ALA A 41 10.18 -12.93 9.18
C ALA A 41 10.92 -13.45 10.42
N GLN A 42 11.91 -14.34 10.23
CA GLN A 42 12.73 -14.90 11.31
C GLN A 42 14.08 -14.19 11.47
N ASP A 43 14.40 -13.21 10.61
CA ASP A 43 15.64 -12.45 10.70
C ASP A 43 15.52 -11.37 11.79
N PRO A 44 16.32 -11.45 12.88
CA PRO A 44 16.26 -10.48 13.97
C PRO A 44 16.60 -9.04 13.52
N VAL A 45 17.46 -8.88 12.51
CA VAL A 45 17.84 -7.57 11.96
C VAL A 45 16.65 -6.98 11.22
N PHE A 46 15.94 -7.78 10.43
CA PHE A 46 14.73 -7.35 9.74
C PHE A 46 13.62 -6.97 10.72
N GLN A 47 13.37 -7.78 11.75
CA GLN A 47 12.41 -7.47 12.81
C GLN A 47 12.74 -6.16 13.53
N THR A 48 14.02 -5.94 13.86
CA THR A 48 14.49 -4.71 14.51
C THR A 48 14.31 -3.49 13.62
N ALA A 49 14.67 -3.59 12.34
CA ALA A 49 14.50 -2.52 11.37
C ALA A 49 13.02 -2.16 11.17
N LEU A 50 12.14 -3.17 11.12
CA LEU A 50 10.69 -2.99 11.07
C LEU A 50 10.19 -2.21 12.29
N LYS A 51 10.62 -2.60 13.49
CA LYS A 51 10.23 -1.94 14.75
C LYS A 51 10.68 -0.48 14.79
N ILE A 52 11.95 -0.20 14.47
CA ILE A 52 12.49 1.17 14.42
C ILE A 52 11.73 2.02 13.40
N GLY A 53 11.43 1.44 12.23
CA GLY A 53 10.65 2.10 11.19
C GLY A 53 9.23 2.43 11.64
N ALA A 54 8.55 1.47 12.29
CA ALA A 54 7.21 1.65 12.83
C ALA A 54 7.18 2.72 13.94
N GLU A 55 8.12 2.67 14.88
CA GLU A 55 8.25 3.67 15.96
C GLU A 55 8.55 5.07 15.42
N SER A 56 9.49 5.19 14.48
CA SER A 56 9.82 6.48 13.85
C SER A 56 8.61 7.09 13.15
N ARG A 57 7.77 6.25 12.51
CA ARG A 57 6.54 6.71 11.87
C ARG A 57 5.45 7.05 12.86
N LYS A 58 5.31 6.30 13.95
CA LYS A 58 4.39 6.64 15.04
C LYS A 58 4.73 8.00 15.65
N VAL A 59 6.01 8.29 15.85
CA VAL A 59 6.49 9.60 16.31
C VAL A 59 6.19 10.68 15.26
N ALA A 60 6.42 10.41 13.98
CA ALA A 60 6.06 11.35 12.91
C ALA A 60 4.54 11.57 12.83
N GLN A 61 3.72 10.53 13.03
CA GLN A 61 2.26 10.60 13.03
C GLN A 61 1.73 11.44 14.19
N LEU A 62 2.22 11.21 15.42
CA LEU A 62 1.88 12.02 16.60
C LEU A 62 2.20 13.51 16.42
N ASN A 63 3.18 13.81 15.56
CA ASN A 63 3.63 15.16 15.25
C ASN A 63 3.08 15.67 13.90
N SER A 64 2.25 14.90 13.19
CA SER A 64 1.72 15.27 11.88
C SER A 64 0.32 15.84 11.98
N ALA A 65 -0.03 16.76 11.07
CA ALA A 65 -1.40 17.24 10.89
C ALA A 65 -2.28 16.26 10.07
N GLN A 66 -1.92 14.97 10.03
CA GLN A 66 -2.74 13.96 9.34
C GLN A 66 -4.03 13.68 10.13
N SER A 67 -5.13 13.47 9.42
CA SER A 67 -6.37 13.01 10.04
C SER A 67 -6.24 11.56 10.52
N ASP A 68 -7.02 11.22 11.54
CA ASP A 68 -7.08 9.86 12.11
C ASP A 68 -7.38 8.79 11.04
N GLU A 69 -8.21 9.11 10.05
CA GLU A 69 -8.52 8.22 8.93
C GLU A 69 -7.32 7.92 8.03
N GLY A 70 -6.41 8.88 7.85
CA GLY A 70 -5.17 8.67 7.13
C GLY A 70 -4.21 7.75 7.88
N ILE A 71 -4.24 7.81 9.20
CA ILE A 71 -3.45 6.95 10.10
C ILE A 71 -3.98 5.52 10.06
N ASP A 72 -5.30 5.34 10.14
CA ASP A 72 -5.95 4.03 10.10
C ASP A 72 -5.75 3.34 8.75
N ALA A 73 -5.90 4.07 7.64
CA ALA A 73 -5.67 3.53 6.30
C ALA A 73 -4.21 3.05 6.12
N PHE A 74 -3.25 3.79 6.68
CA PHE A 74 -1.85 3.42 6.65
C PHE A 74 -1.56 2.18 7.50
N ASN A 75 -2.06 2.12 8.74
CA ASN A 75 -1.91 0.97 9.63
C ASN A 75 -2.54 -0.29 9.01
N ALA A 76 -3.71 -0.15 8.38
CA ALA A 76 -4.36 -1.22 7.65
C ALA A 76 -3.51 -1.72 6.47
N ALA A 77 -2.89 -0.81 5.70
CA ALA A 77 -1.99 -1.17 4.61
C ALA A 77 -0.73 -1.90 5.10
N LEU A 78 -0.14 -1.46 6.20
CA LEU A 78 1.03 -2.10 6.80
C LEU A 78 0.70 -3.51 7.33
N ASN A 79 -0.45 -3.66 7.99
CA ASN A 79 -0.96 -4.96 8.45
C ASN A 79 -1.30 -5.92 7.31
N ALA A 80 -1.71 -5.40 6.15
CA ALA A 80 -1.94 -6.20 4.95
C ALA A 80 -0.64 -6.73 4.32
N LEU A 81 0.46 -5.98 4.48
CA LEU A 81 1.78 -6.31 3.93
C LEU A 81 2.59 -7.23 4.85
N LEU A 82 2.35 -7.19 6.16
CA LEU A 82 3.08 -7.99 7.13
C LEU A 82 2.44 -9.37 7.38
N PRO A 83 3.23 -10.46 7.44
CA PRO A 83 2.76 -11.75 7.93
C PRO A 83 2.33 -11.67 9.40
N ARG A 84 1.41 -12.56 9.82
CA ARG A 84 0.77 -12.51 11.15
C ARG A 84 1.74 -12.32 12.32
N GLY A 85 2.88 -13.00 12.32
CA GLY A 85 3.88 -12.91 13.39
C GLY A 85 4.59 -11.56 13.51
N LEU A 86 4.47 -10.69 12.50
CA LEU A 86 5.05 -9.34 12.49
C LEU A 86 4.01 -8.23 12.67
N ARG A 87 2.72 -8.56 12.78
CA ARG A 87 1.63 -7.57 12.89
C ARG A 87 1.47 -6.97 14.29
N GLU A 88 2.12 -7.56 15.29
CA GLU A 88 2.03 -7.15 16.71
C GLU A 88 3.28 -6.40 17.19
N ILE A 89 4.23 -6.12 16.28
CA ILE A 89 5.43 -5.32 16.54
C ILE A 89 5.09 -3.83 16.51
#